data_AF-A0A927RPH1-F1
#
_entry.id   AF-A0A927RPH1-F1
#
_cell.length_a   1.000
_cell.length_b   1.000
_cell.length_c   1.000
_cell.angle_alpha   90.00
_cell.angle_beta   90.00
_cell.angle_gamma   90.00
#
_symmetry.space_group_name_H-M   'P 1'
#
loop_
_entity.id
_entity.type
_entity.pdbx_description
1 polymer ?
#
loop_
_entity_poly.entity_id
_entity_poly.type
_entity_poly.pdbx_seq_one_letter_code
_entity_poly.pdbx_strand_id
1 'polypeptide(L)'
;MQTPDPAVAEEWFDTMAVAGVEGLMIKPADSPYVSGARVWLKYKSRQTTDAVIGGVTGSLHRPAALLLGRYASDTGRLHYAGRTTHLTDAQAAAVTPLLVAAIGGHPWPAQLTVNWRSKPTGYHQVAPLVVVEIRADIAADQGRRWRHAVRMLRVRDIAPNEVPLDLDLETENGHRPFRRTLVRSTMRPWGSGAGTGRASTGTRCRPVGGARPWRTP
;
A
#
# COMPACT_ATOMS: atom_id res chain seq x y z
N MET A 1 0.31 23.73 12.61
CA MET A 1 0.13 23.60 14.07
C MET A 1 1.15 22.61 14.61
N GLN A 2 1.63 22.78 15.84
CA GLN A 2 2.50 21.82 16.54
C GLN A 2 2.08 21.76 18.01
N THR A 3 2.19 20.59 18.63
CA THR A 3 1.90 20.39 20.05
C THR A 3 2.91 19.40 20.64
N PRO A 4 3.42 19.63 21.86
CA PRO A 4 4.18 18.63 22.60
C PRO A 4 3.27 17.65 23.35
N ASP A 5 1.99 17.96 23.51
CA ASP A 5 1.02 17.14 24.24
C ASP A 5 0.47 16.00 23.35
N PRO A 6 0.71 14.72 23.72
CA PRO A 6 0.18 13.58 22.98
C PRO A 6 -1.34 13.55 22.90
N ALA A 7 -2.08 14.03 23.91
CA ALA A 7 -3.54 14.01 23.91
C ALA A 7 -4.11 14.96 22.85
N VAL A 8 -3.55 16.17 22.75
CA VAL A 8 -3.90 17.13 21.69
C VAL A 8 -3.51 16.60 20.31
N ALA A 9 -2.36 15.91 20.20
CA ALA A 9 -1.95 15.30 18.94
C ALA A 9 -2.92 14.19 18.50
N GLU A 10 -3.42 13.38 19.43
CA GLU A 10 -4.43 12.34 19.17
C GLU A 10 -5.77 12.95 18.73
N GLU A 11 -6.22 14.01 19.40
CA GLU A 11 -7.41 14.75 19.00
C GLU A 11 -7.28 15.29 17.57
N TRP A 12 -6.14 15.91 17.23
CA TRP A 12 -5.87 16.37 15.86
C TRP A 12 -5.90 15.22 14.86
N PHE A 13 -5.30 14.09 15.20
CA PHE A 13 -5.28 12.92 14.33
C PHE A 13 -6.68 12.37 14.04
N ASP A 14 -7.59 12.45 14.99
CA ASP A 14 -8.96 11.98 14.83
C ASP A 14 -9.84 12.97 14.09
N THR A 15 -9.79 14.24 14.47
CA THR A 15 -10.65 15.30 13.93
C THR A 15 -10.22 15.78 12.55
N MET A 16 -8.91 15.93 12.31
CA MET A 16 -8.41 16.49 11.04
C MET A 16 -8.46 15.51 9.86
N ALA A 17 -8.74 14.22 10.13
CA ALA A 17 -8.98 13.26 9.06
C ALA A 17 -10.19 13.66 8.19
N VAL A 18 -11.20 14.31 8.79
CA VAL A 18 -12.37 14.86 8.07
C VAL A 18 -11.94 15.99 7.11
N ALA A 19 -10.91 16.74 7.48
CA ALA A 19 -10.32 17.79 6.65
C ALA A 19 -9.29 17.25 5.63
N GLY A 20 -9.21 15.93 5.43
CA GLY A 20 -8.30 15.30 4.47
C GLY A 20 -6.84 15.17 4.94
N VAL A 21 -6.55 15.44 6.21
CA VAL A 21 -5.19 15.26 6.77
C VAL A 21 -4.90 13.77 6.96
N GLU A 22 -3.88 13.25 6.27
CA GLU A 22 -3.53 11.81 6.27
C GLU A 22 -2.94 11.32 7.62
N GLY A 23 -2.40 12.23 8.42
CA GLY A 23 -1.80 11.92 9.71
C GLY A 23 -0.85 12.99 10.24
N LEU A 24 -0.05 12.62 11.25
CA LEU A 24 0.90 13.49 11.93
C LEU A 24 2.33 13.25 11.47
N MET A 25 3.10 14.33 11.49
CA MET A 25 4.57 14.30 11.43
C MET A 25 5.11 14.54 12.84
N ILE A 26 5.85 13.58 13.38
CA ILE A 26 6.44 13.67 14.72
C ILE A 26 7.95 13.83 14.55
N LYS A 27 8.51 14.88 15.14
CA LYS A 27 9.95 15.18 15.13
C LYS A 27 10.37 15.78 16.48
N PRO A 28 11.65 15.68 16.86
CA PRO A 28 12.17 16.46 18.00
C PRO A 28 11.99 17.96 17.72
N ALA A 29 11.55 18.72 18.72
CA ALA A 29 11.23 20.14 18.57
C ALA A 29 12.42 20.95 18.07
N ASP A 30 13.60 20.70 18.63
CA ASP A 30 14.83 21.47 18.38
C ASP A 30 15.78 20.82 17.36
N SER A 31 15.32 19.80 16.63
CA SER A 31 16.18 19.14 15.65
C SER A 31 16.38 20.03 14.42
N PRO A 32 17.64 20.30 14.00
CA PRO A 32 17.90 20.91 12.71
C PRO A 32 17.40 19.99 11.58
N TYR A 33 17.15 20.56 10.41
CA TYR A 33 16.88 19.78 9.21
C TYR A 33 18.16 19.08 8.76
N VAL A 34 18.16 17.75 8.77
CA VAL A 34 19.31 16.94 8.32
C VAL A 34 18.91 16.19 7.06
N SER A 35 19.47 16.59 5.92
CA SER A 35 19.23 15.92 4.65
C SER A 35 19.69 14.46 4.69
N GLY A 36 18.88 13.55 4.17
CA GLY A 36 19.17 12.11 4.13
C GLY A 36 18.94 11.36 5.45
N ALA A 37 18.66 12.04 6.56
CA ALA A 37 18.43 11.42 7.85
C ALA A 37 16.97 10.96 8.04
N ARG A 38 16.77 9.85 8.76
CA ARG A 38 15.45 9.23 9.03
C ARG A 38 14.94 9.59 10.42
N VAL A 39 15.08 10.85 10.81
CA VAL A 39 14.80 11.34 12.18
C VAL A 39 13.33 11.69 12.43
N TRP A 40 12.53 11.82 11.37
CA TRP A 40 11.11 12.15 11.48
C TRP A 40 10.23 10.90 11.33
N LEU A 41 9.20 10.84 12.16
CA LEU A 41 8.22 9.76 12.18
C LEU A 41 6.93 10.21 11.51
N LYS A 42 6.35 9.32 10.72
CA LYS A 42 5.03 9.49 10.12
C LYS A 42 4.03 8.63 10.87
N TYR A 43 3.01 9.26 11.41
CA TYR A 43 1.90 8.61 12.08
C TYR A 43 0.64 8.79 11.23
N LYS A 44 0.23 7.75 10.51
CA LYS A 44 -0.80 7.89 9.45
C LYS A 44 -2.04 7.08 9.78
N SER A 45 -3.20 7.69 9.58
CA SER A 45 -4.47 6.97 9.58
C SER A 45 -4.54 6.11 8.34
N ARG A 46 -4.85 4.83 8.52
CA ARG A 46 -4.84 3.86 7.43
C ARG A 46 -6.21 3.21 7.41
N GLN A 47 -6.84 3.27 6.25
CA GLN A 47 -8.17 2.78 6.01
C GLN A 47 -8.10 1.35 5.47
N THR A 48 -8.88 0.44 6.05
CA THR A 48 -9.03 -0.93 5.56
C THR A 48 -10.42 -1.13 4.99
N THR A 49 -10.56 -1.91 3.93
CA THR A 49 -11.85 -2.22 3.30
C THR A 49 -11.81 -3.64 2.77
N ASP A 50 -12.96 -4.26 2.58
CA ASP A 50 -13.07 -5.65 2.13
C ASP A 50 -13.18 -5.70 0.62
N ALA A 51 -12.59 -6.64 -0.13
CA ALA A 51 -12.66 -6.72 -1.58
C ALA A 51 -12.74 -8.15 -2.11
N VAL A 52 -13.44 -8.33 -3.24
CA VAL A 52 -13.65 -9.65 -3.86
C VAL A 52 -12.43 -10.03 -4.69
N ILE A 53 -11.97 -11.28 -4.59
CA ILE A 53 -10.92 -11.80 -5.47
C ILE A 53 -11.55 -12.27 -6.78
N GLY A 54 -11.14 -11.68 -7.91
CA GLY A 54 -11.55 -12.14 -9.25
C GLY A 54 -10.39 -12.74 -10.07
N GLY A 55 -9.16 -12.70 -9.56
CA GLY A 55 -8.06 -13.40 -10.23
C GLY A 55 -6.78 -13.42 -9.43
N VAL A 56 -5.79 -14.15 -9.92
CA VAL A 56 -4.44 -14.16 -9.35
C VAL A 56 -3.38 -14.10 -10.43
N THR A 57 -2.24 -13.48 -10.11
CA THR A 57 -0.99 -13.66 -10.86
C THR A 57 -0.16 -14.77 -10.21
N GLY A 58 0.82 -15.32 -10.93
CA GLY A 58 1.51 -16.55 -10.50
C GLY A 58 0.71 -17.78 -10.90
N SER A 59 0.59 -18.78 -10.04
CA SER A 59 -0.28 -19.94 -10.27
C SER A 59 -1.40 -20.01 -9.22
N LEU A 60 -2.44 -20.80 -9.48
CA LEU A 60 -3.53 -21.00 -8.51
C LEU A 60 -3.04 -21.61 -7.18
N HIS A 61 -2.05 -22.51 -7.26
CA HIS A 61 -1.44 -23.17 -6.10
C HIS A 61 -0.41 -22.31 -5.37
N ARG A 62 0.13 -21.27 -6.03
CA ARG A 62 1.10 -20.34 -5.45
C ARG A 62 0.86 -18.93 -5.99
N PRO A 63 -0.22 -18.25 -5.53
CA PRO A 63 -0.57 -16.93 -6.03
C PRO A 63 0.48 -15.91 -5.60
N ALA A 64 0.98 -15.13 -6.58
CA ALA A 64 1.97 -14.09 -6.33
C ALA A 64 1.30 -12.77 -5.88
N ALA A 65 0.13 -12.45 -6.46
CA ALA A 65 -0.70 -11.32 -6.09
C ALA A 65 -2.17 -11.61 -6.43
N LEU A 66 -3.08 -10.96 -5.71
CA LEU A 66 -4.53 -11.03 -5.98
C LEU A 66 -4.94 -9.87 -6.88
N LEU A 67 -5.86 -10.16 -7.80
CA LEU A 67 -6.60 -9.19 -8.59
C LEU A 67 -7.99 -9.03 -7.96
N LEU A 68 -8.31 -7.79 -7.61
CA LEU A 68 -9.41 -7.44 -6.72
C LEU A 68 -10.50 -6.71 -7.47
N GLY A 69 -11.73 -6.95 -7.03
CA GLY A 69 -12.94 -6.43 -7.61
C GLY A 69 -13.87 -5.74 -6.63
N ARG A 70 -14.71 -4.89 -7.22
CA ARG A 70 -15.82 -4.18 -6.60
C ARG A 70 -17.05 -4.32 -7.48
N TYR A 71 -18.20 -4.49 -6.86
CA TYR A 71 -19.44 -4.37 -7.60
C TYR A 71 -19.70 -2.89 -7.86
N ALA A 72 -19.96 -2.53 -9.10
CA ALA A 72 -20.34 -1.17 -9.44
C ALA A 72 -21.81 -0.93 -9.07
N SER A 73 -22.11 0.17 -8.40
CA SER A 73 -23.48 0.52 -7.97
C SER A 73 -24.44 0.70 -9.15
N ASP A 74 -23.94 1.20 -10.27
CA ASP A 74 -24.71 1.50 -11.48
C ASP A 74 -25.16 0.24 -12.26
N THR A 75 -24.33 -0.79 -12.28
CA THR A 75 -24.49 -1.95 -13.17
C THR A 75 -24.59 -3.27 -12.42
N GLY A 76 -24.29 -3.30 -11.13
CA GLY A 76 -24.20 -4.53 -10.32
C GLY A 76 -23.12 -5.49 -10.82
N ARG A 77 -22.21 -5.06 -11.71
CA ARG A 77 -21.16 -5.91 -12.28
C ARG A 77 -19.88 -5.78 -11.47
N LEU A 78 -19.17 -6.90 -11.33
CA LEU A 78 -17.85 -6.91 -10.72
C LEU A 78 -16.84 -6.27 -11.67
N HIS A 79 -16.35 -5.08 -11.36
CA HIS A 79 -15.27 -4.44 -12.11
C HIS A 79 -13.92 -4.67 -11.42
N TYR A 80 -12.84 -4.58 -12.20
CA TYR A 80 -11.48 -4.68 -11.68
C TYR A 80 -11.10 -3.38 -10.96
N ALA A 81 -10.87 -3.48 -9.64
CA ALA A 81 -10.59 -2.34 -8.77
C ALA A 81 -9.09 -2.17 -8.47
N GLY A 82 -8.28 -3.22 -8.61
CA GLY A 82 -6.83 -3.14 -8.45
C GLY A 82 -6.18 -4.46 -8.08
N ARG A 83 -4.93 -4.40 -7.65
CA ARG A 83 -4.14 -5.58 -7.28
C ARG A 83 -3.51 -5.43 -5.91
N THR A 84 -3.18 -6.55 -5.28
CA THR A 84 -2.33 -6.52 -4.09
C THR A 84 -0.86 -6.29 -4.44
N THR A 85 -0.07 -5.92 -3.43
CA THR A 85 1.37 -6.19 -3.41
C THR A 85 1.63 -7.70 -3.49
N HIS A 86 2.91 -8.10 -3.63
CA HIS A 86 3.26 -9.51 -3.47
C HIS A 86 2.73 -10.05 -2.14
N LEU A 87 2.11 -11.22 -2.21
CA LEU A 87 1.68 -11.95 -1.03
C LEU A 87 2.90 -12.49 -0.30
N THR A 88 2.82 -12.51 1.03
CA THR A 88 3.75 -13.33 1.83
C THR A 88 3.37 -14.81 1.70
N ASP A 89 4.29 -15.71 2.04
CA ASP A 89 3.99 -17.15 2.00
C ASP A 89 2.80 -17.52 2.90
N ALA A 90 2.68 -16.88 4.06
CA ALA A 90 1.52 -17.06 4.96
C ALA A 90 0.20 -16.58 4.32
N GLN A 91 0.22 -15.46 3.59
CA GLN A 91 -0.98 -14.96 2.90
C GLN A 91 -1.36 -15.85 1.72
N ALA A 92 -0.39 -16.31 0.94
CA ALA A 92 -0.61 -17.26 -0.13
C ALA A 92 -1.21 -18.56 0.40
N ALA A 93 -0.63 -19.13 1.46
CA ALA A 93 -1.13 -20.35 2.11
C ALA A 93 -2.56 -20.19 2.64
N ALA A 94 -2.91 -19.02 3.19
CA ALA A 94 -4.24 -18.75 3.71
C ALA A 94 -5.31 -18.64 2.60
N VAL A 95 -4.96 -18.12 1.42
CA VAL A 95 -5.94 -17.86 0.34
C VAL A 95 -6.06 -19.03 -0.63
N THR A 96 -4.96 -19.71 -0.96
CA THR A 96 -4.92 -20.81 -1.94
C THR A 96 -6.03 -21.86 -1.79
N PRO A 97 -6.32 -22.41 -0.60
CA PRO A 97 -7.34 -23.45 -0.47
C PRO A 97 -8.77 -22.96 -0.74
N LEU A 98 -8.99 -21.65 -0.79
CA LEU A 98 -10.29 -21.02 -1.03
C LEU A 98 -10.49 -20.65 -2.50
N LEU A 99 -9.42 -20.68 -3.31
CA LEU A 99 -9.49 -20.27 -4.71
C LEU A 99 -10.03 -21.40 -5.57
N VAL A 100 -11.12 -21.11 -6.29
CA VAL A 100 -11.69 -22.00 -7.30
C VAL A 100 -11.42 -21.38 -8.67
N ALA A 101 -10.86 -22.14 -9.61
CA ALA A 101 -10.68 -21.68 -10.98
C ALA A 101 -12.04 -21.34 -11.61
N ALA A 102 -12.10 -20.24 -12.37
CA ALA A 102 -13.34 -19.89 -13.08
C ALA A 102 -13.60 -20.88 -14.23
N ILE A 103 -14.80 -21.48 -14.25
CA ILE A 103 -15.22 -22.42 -15.30
C ILE A 103 -16.21 -21.68 -16.21
N GLY A 104 -15.66 -20.87 -17.13
CA GLY A 104 -16.44 -20.07 -18.07
C GLY A 104 -17.17 -18.87 -17.43
N GLY A 105 -17.61 -17.92 -18.27
CA GLY A 105 -18.47 -16.81 -17.82
C GLY A 105 -17.84 -15.83 -16.82
N HIS A 106 -16.51 -15.77 -16.73
CA HIS A 106 -15.83 -14.87 -15.79
C HIS A 106 -16.19 -13.40 -16.06
N PRO A 107 -16.47 -12.56 -15.04
CA PRO A 107 -16.91 -11.18 -15.22
C PRO A 107 -15.86 -10.27 -15.88
N TRP A 108 -14.60 -10.66 -15.86
CA TRP A 108 -13.50 -9.91 -16.45
C TRP A 108 -12.95 -10.60 -17.71
N PRO A 109 -12.37 -9.84 -18.66
CA PRO A 109 -11.67 -10.41 -19.81
C PRO A 109 -10.47 -11.27 -19.40
N ALA A 110 -10.01 -12.14 -20.29
CA ALA A 110 -8.86 -13.04 -20.06
C ALA A 110 -7.52 -12.30 -19.85
N GLN A 111 -7.44 -11.03 -20.24
CA GLN A 111 -6.29 -10.17 -20.01
C GLN A 111 -6.71 -8.88 -19.34
N LEU A 112 -5.92 -8.42 -18.37
CA LEU A 112 -6.17 -7.18 -17.64
C LEU A 112 -4.95 -6.27 -17.67
N THR A 113 -5.20 -4.96 -17.76
CA THR A 113 -4.20 -3.93 -17.53
C THR A 113 -4.00 -3.77 -16.04
N VAL A 114 -3.17 -4.63 -15.44
CA VAL A 114 -2.98 -4.70 -13.97
C VAL A 114 -2.36 -3.44 -13.37
N ASN A 115 -1.57 -2.70 -14.14
CA ASN A 115 -1.06 -1.38 -13.80
C ASN A 115 -1.24 -0.42 -14.98
N TRP A 116 -1.37 0.88 -14.70
CA TRP A 116 -1.75 1.88 -15.70
C TRP A 116 -0.74 2.08 -16.84
N ARG A 117 0.51 1.63 -16.66
CA ARG A 117 1.58 1.74 -17.66
C ARG A 117 1.86 0.45 -18.44
N SER A 118 1.16 -0.64 -18.14
CA SER A 118 1.48 -1.95 -18.71
C SER A 118 0.49 -2.37 -19.76
N LYS A 119 0.98 -3.23 -20.66
CA LYS A 119 0.13 -3.92 -21.60
C LYS A 119 -0.81 -4.89 -20.86
N PRO A 120 -2.02 -5.13 -21.37
CA PRO A 120 -2.88 -6.19 -20.88
C PRO A 120 -2.10 -7.50 -20.77
N THR A 121 -2.16 -8.13 -19.61
CA THR A 121 -1.45 -9.39 -19.33
C THR A 121 -2.43 -10.44 -18.86
N GLY A 122 -2.18 -11.70 -19.24
CA GLY A 122 -2.96 -12.84 -18.77
C GLY A 122 -2.80 -13.07 -17.27
N TYR A 123 -3.82 -13.68 -16.67
CA TYR A 123 -3.87 -14.04 -15.25
C TYR A 123 -4.75 -15.28 -15.07
N HIS A 124 -4.68 -15.92 -13.91
CA HIS A 124 -5.58 -17.02 -13.59
C HIS A 124 -6.89 -16.45 -13.05
N GLN A 125 -7.97 -16.64 -13.82
CA GLN A 125 -9.32 -16.27 -13.41
C GLN A 125 -9.81 -17.19 -12.30
N VAL A 126 -10.37 -16.60 -11.25
CA VAL A 126 -10.96 -17.34 -10.13
C VAL A 126 -12.42 -16.98 -9.99
N ALA A 127 -13.24 -17.91 -9.49
CA ALA A 127 -14.62 -17.62 -9.17
C ALA A 127 -14.68 -16.51 -8.10
N PRO A 128 -15.48 -15.45 -8.29
CA PRO A 128 -15.52 -14.28 -7.41
C PRO A 128 -16.30 -14.55 -6.12
N LEU A 129 -15.83 -15.52 -5.34
CA LEU A 129 -16.49 -16.02 -4.13
C LEU A 129 -15.75 -15.66 -2.85
N VAL A 130 -14.46 -15.33 -2.95
CA VAL A 130 -13.60 -15.09 -1.79
C VAL A 130 -13.43 -13.59 -1.56
N VAL A 131 -13.59 -13.15 -0.32
CA VAL A 131 -13.42 -11.76 0.10
C VAL A 131 -12.19 -11.63 0.98
N VAL A 132 -11.42 -10.56 0.79
CA VAL A 132 -10.24 -10.22 1.59
C VAL A 132 -10.34 -8.81 2.15
N GLU A 133 -9.97 -8.65 3.40
CA GLU A 133 -9.71 -7.32 3.95
C GLU A 133 -8.37 -6.84 3.42
N ILE A 134 -8.42 -5.66 2.82
CA ILE A 134 -7.27 -5.00 2.23
C ILE A 134 -7.06 -3.65 2.87
N ARG A 135 -5.90 -3.12 2.56
CA ARG A 135 -5.47 -1.82 3.00
C ARG A 135 -5.03 -1.02 1.79
N ALA A 136 -5.88 -0.07 1.43
CA ALA A 136 -5.65 0.85 0.33
C ALA A 136 -5.23 2.22 0.87
N ASP A 137 -4.56 2.99 0.03
CA ASP A 137 -4.54 4.44 0.21
C ASP A 137 -5.78 5.05 -0.46
N ILE A 138 -6.10 6.27 -0.07
CA ILE A 138 -7.30 7.02 -0.49
C ILE A 138 -7.24 7.40 -1.99
N ALA A 139 -6.10 7.19 -2.66
CA ALA A 139 -5.90 7.57 -4.04
C ALA A 139 -6.61 6.60 -5.00
N ALA A 140 -7.91 6.84 -5.22
CA ALA A 140 -8.71 6.19 -6.24
C ALA A 140 -8.77 7.04 -7.52
N ASP A 141 -8.85 6.38 -8.67
CA ASP A 141 -9.15 7.00 -9.95
C ASP A 141 -10.66 6.91 -10.21
N GLN A 142 -11.32 8.07 -10.30
CA GLN A 142 -12.76 8.22 -10.53
C GLN A 142 -13.65 7.30 -9.66
N GLY A 143 -13.23 6.99 -8.43
CA GLY A 143 -13.99 6.09 -7.54
C GLY A 143 -14.07 4.62 -8.01
N ARG A 144 -13.30 4.20 -9.02
CA ARG A 144 -13.41 2.84 -9.62
C ARG A 144 -12.14 2.00 -9.54
N ARG A 145 -10.98 2.63 -9.39
CA ARG A 145 -9.72 1.88 -9.33
C ARG A 145 -8.71 2.46 -8.33
N TRP A 146 -8.11 1.63 -7.49
CA TRP A 146 -6.97 2.03 -6.67
C TRP A 146 -5.75 2.30 -7.56
N ARG A 147 -5.12 3.46 -7.37
CA ARG A 147 -3.93 3.85 -8.14
C ARG A 147 -2.70 3.04 -7.78
N HIS A 148 -2.60 2.61 -6.52
CA HIS A 148 -1.48 1.84 -6.01
C HIS A 148 -1.88 0.41 -5.66
N ALA A 149 -0.88 -0.48 -5.65
CA ALA A 149 -1.09 -1.84 -5.17
C ALA A 149 -1.44 -1.81 -3.67
N VAL A 150 -2.50 -2.51 -3.30
CA VAL A 150 -3.02 -2.55 -1.91
C VAL A 150 -2.37 -3.68 -1.13
N ARG A 151 -2.44 -3.65 0.21
CA ARG A 151 -1.95 -4.77 1.03
C ARG A 151 -3.12 -5.64 1.47
N MET A 152 -3.04 -6.94 1.23
CA MET A 152 -3.92 -7.91 1.90
C MET A 152 -3.62 -7.90 3.40
N LEU A 153 -4.67 -7.95 4.22
CA LEU A 153 -4.57 -8.13 5.66
C LEU A 153 -4.99 -9.54 6.05
N ARG A 154 -6.20 -9.95 5.67
CA ARG A 154 -6.78 -11.27 6.01
C ARG A 154 -7.91 -11.65 5.06
N VAL A 155 -8.26 -12.93 5.04
CA VAL A 155 -9.51 -13.42 4.43
C VAL A 155 -10.69 -13.02 5.32
N ARG A 156 -11.85 -12.79 4.70
CA ARG A 156 -13.10 -12.45 5.39
C ARG A 156 -14.16 -13.50 5.11
N ASP A 157 -14.90 -13.84 6.16
CA ASP A 157 -16.06 -14.72 6.10
C ASP A 157 -17.33 -13.86 5.94
N ILE A 158 -17.46 -13.24 4.76
CA ILE A 158 -18.63 -12.45 4.36
C ILE A 158 -18.94 -12.76 2.90
N ALA A 159 -20.20 -12.61 2.49
CA ALA A 159 -20.58 -12.85 1.11
C ALA A 159 -20.07 -11.72 0.18
N PRO A 160 -19.76 -12.01 -1.10
CA PRO A 160 -19.29 -10.99 -2.05
C PRO A 160 -20.25 -9.81 -2.25
N ASN A 161 -21.55 -9.99 -2.04
CA ASN A 161 -22.57 -8.94 -2.14
C ASN A 161 -22.64 -8.03 -0.90
N GLU A 162 -21.98 -8.39 0.21
CA GLU A 162 -21.83 -7.55 1.40
C GLU A 162 -20.60 -6.63 1.30
N VAL A 163 -19.78 -6.80 0.27
CA VAL A 163 -18.63 -5.93 0.00
C VAL A 163 -19.12 -4.55 -0.45
N PRO A 164 -18.54 -3.44 0.05
CA PRO A 164 -18.92 -2.10 -0.38
C PRO A 164 -18.93 -1.96 -1.91
N LEU A 165 -19.92 -1.23 -2.42
CA LEU A 165 -20.02 -0.89 -3.84
C LEU A 165 -19.01 0.19 -4.19
N ASP A 166 -18.48 0.12 -5.41
CA ASP A 166 -17.48 1.06 -5.93
C ASP A 166 -16.28 1.28 -4.98
N LEU A 167 -15.46 2.29 -5.24
CA LEU A 167 -14.43 2.75 -4.30
C LEU A 167 -14.85 4.03 -3.60
N ASP A 168 -16.13 4.38 -3.69
CA ASP A 168 -16.64 5.60 -3.13
C ASP A 168 -16.36 5.62 -1.63
N LEU A 169 -15.60 6.64 -1.25
CA LEU A 169 -15.49 7.11 0.10
C LEU A 169 -16.82 7.80 0.36
N GLU A 170 -17.85 7.07 0.80
CA GLU A 170 -19.10 7.73 1.17
C GLU A 170 -18.80 8.74 2.29
N THR A 171 -18.78 9.99 1.85
CA THR A 171 -18.71 11.19 2.67
C THR A 171 -20.15 11.67 2.74
N GLU A 172 -21.01 10.95 3.45
CA GLU A 172 -22.29 11.46 3.99
C GLU A 172 -22.93 10.39 4.89
N ASN A 173 -23.23 10.77 6.14
CA ASN A 173 -24.05 10.04 7.10
C ASN A 173 -23.57 8.65 7.59
N GLY A 174 -22.49 8.66 8.39
CA GLY A 174 -22.44 7.86 9.62
C GLY A 174 -22.25 6.34 9.50
N HIS A 175 -22.22 5.76 8.30
CA HIS A 175 -21.82 4.36 8.11
C HIS A 175 -20.37 4.30 7.65
N ARG A 176 -19.49 3.72 8.47
CA ARG A 176 -18.05 3.64 8.16
C ARG A 176 -17.73 2.35 7.39
N PRO A 177 -17.44 2.39 6.08
CA PRO A 177 -16.95 1.22 5.35
C PRO A 177 -15.47 0.91 5.64
N PHE A 178 -14.76 1.83 6.31
CA PHE A 178 -13.34 1.70 6.61
C PHE A 178 -13.03 1.58 8.11
N ARG A 179 -12.26 0.54 8.49
CA ARG A 179 -11.67 0.45 9.83
C ARG A 179 -10.36 1.24 9.86
N ARG A 180 -10.18 2.10 10.89
CA ARG A 180 -8.95 2.86 11.11
C ARG A 180 -7.94 1.99 11.84
N THR A 181 -6.74 1.85 11.29
CA THR A 181 -5.59 1.25 11.97
C THR A 181 -4.43 2.24 12.06
N LEU A 182 -3.80 2.32 13.22
CA LEU A 182 -2.65 3.17 13.50
C LEU A 182 -1.37 2.52 12.97
N VAL A 183 -0.54 3.25 12.22
CA VAL A 183 0.83 2.79 11.91
C VAL A 183 1.84 3.90 12.05
N ARG A 184 2.89 3.57 12.81
CA ARG A 184 4.14 4.30 12.92
C ARG A 184 5.11 3.85 11.84
N SER A 185 5.67 4.79 11.07
CA SER A 185 6.73 4.47 10.10
C SER A 185 7.82 5.54 10.03
N THR A 186 9.06 5.12 9.80
CA THR A 186 10.21 5.99 9.55
C THR A 186 10.36 6.27 8.04
N MET A 187 10.47 7.54 7.64
CA MET A 187 10.56 7.95 6.23
C MET A 187 11.76 7.30 5.52
N ARG A 188 11.59 6.77 4.29
CA ARG A 188 12.70 6.26 3.45
C ARG A 188 13.48 7.44 2.86
N PRO A 189 14.82 7.38 2.80
CA PRO A 189 15.60 8.39 2.10
C PRO A 189 15.18 8.40 0.63
N TRP A 190 14.99 9.60 0.09
CA TRP A 190 14.85 9.78 -1.35
C TRP A 190 16.23 9.52 -1.95
N GLY A 191 16.37 8.44 -2.72
CA GLY A 191 17.65 8.08 -3.33
C GLY A 191 18.09 9.15 -4.31
N SER A 192 19.19 9.83 -4.00
CA SER A 192 20.06 10.42 -5.01
C SER A 192 20.56 9.29 -5.90
N GLY A 193 20.16 9.32 -7.17
CA GLY A 193 20.77 8.48 -8.19
C GLY A 193 22.24 8.88 -8.35
N ALA A 194 23.12 8.23 -7.60
CA ALA A 194 24.55 8.23 -7.90
C ALA A 194 24.81 7.00 -8.78
N GLY A 195 25.05 7.26 -10.07
CA GLY A 195 25.42 6.23 -11.03
C GLY A 195 26.66 5.48 -10.55
N THR A 196 26.59 4.15 -10.59
CA THR A 196 27.75 3.29 -10.43
C THR A 196 28.60 3.34 -11.70
N GLY A 197 29.42 4.40 -11.79
CA GLY A 197 30.55 4.47 -12.70
C GLY A 197 31.63 3.50 -12.22
N ARG A 198 31.79 2.39 -12.94
CA ARG A 198 32.85 1.41 -12.80
C ARG A 198 34.18 2.07 -13.24
N ALA A 199 35.12 2.27 -12.32
CA ALA A 199 36.49 2.67 -12.64
C ALA A 199 37.46 1.55 -12.24
N SER A 200 38.18 1.07 -13.25
CA SER A 200 39.21 0.04 -13.20
C SER A 200 40.49 0.53 -12.54
N THR A 201 41.13 -0.41 -11.84
CA THR A 201 42.52 -0.52 -11.38
C THR A 201 43.58 0.33 -12.10
N GLY A 202 44.46 0.97 -11.31
CA GLY A 202 45.73 1.53 -11.80
C GLY A 202 46.59 2.26 -10.76
N THR A 203 47.44 1.48 -10.08
CA THR A 203 48.81 1.84 -9.60
C THR A 203 49.02 2.78 -8.40
N ARG A 204 49.88 2.29 -7.48
CA ARG A 204 50.36 2.87 -6.21
C ARG A 204 51.39 3.99 -6.43
N CYS A 205 51.52 4.90 -5.46
CA CYS A 205 52.82 5.28 -4.89
C CYS A 205 52.71 5.84 -3.45
N ARG A 206 53.84 5.76 -2.74
CA ARG A 206 54.13 5.66 -1.30
C ARG A 206 53.76 6.83 -0.34
N PRO A 207 53.85 6.59 1.00
CA PRO A 207 53.55 7.56 2.05
C PRO A 207 54.76 8.39 2.49
N VAL A 208 54.52 9.61 2.99
CA VAL A 208 55.46 10.37 3.83
C VAL A 208 54.66 10.97 4.99
N GLY A 209 55.13 10.73 6.21
CA GLY A 209 54.41 10.95 7.45
C GLY A 209 54.48 12.37 8.02
N GLY A 210 54.05 12.49 9.28
CA GLY A 210 54.19 13.69 10.10
C GLY A 210 52.99 13.95 10.99
N ALA A 211 52.98 13.38 12.19
CA ALA A 211 52.04 13.72 13.25
C ALA A 211 52.42 15.08 13.89
N ARG A 212 51.43 15.93 14.21
CA ARG A 212 51.31 16.63 15.52
C ARG A 212 49.84 17.06 15.79
N PRO A 213 49.37 16.99 17.04
CA PRO A 213 48.00 17.30 17.45
C PRO A 213 47.83 18.74 17.97
N TRP A 214 46.60 19.26 17.89
CA TRP A 214 46.18 20.44 18.65
C TRP A 214 45.14 20.04 19.70
N ARG A 215 45.42 20.39 20.96
CA ARG A 215 44.50 20.34 22.10
C ARG A 215 43.70 21.64 22.17
N THR A 216 42.50 21.52 22.71
CA THR A 216 41.76 22.59 23.41
C THR A 216 41.07 21.95 24.64
N PRO A 217 40.68 22.78 25.63
CA PRO A 217 40.90 22.54 27.07
C PRO A 217 40.11 21.39 27.68
#